data_AF-A0A2E8NTB7-F1
#
_entry.id   AF-A0A2E8NTB7-F1
#
_cell.length_a   1.000
_cell.length_b   1.000
_cell.length_c   1.000
_cell.angle_alpha   90.00
_cell.angle_beta   90.00
_cell.angle_gamma   90.00
#
_symmetry.space_group_name_H-M   'P 1'
#
loop_
_entity.id
_entity.type
_entity.pdbx_description
1 polymer ?
#
loop_
_entity_poly.entity_id
_entity_poly.type
_entity_poly.pdbx_seq_one_letter_code
_entity_poly.pdbx_strand_id
1 'polypeptide(L)'
;MDCEMHAIHVDSKGVYERSRVEEKMAETNRYVCTVLEEVRGSLGRLNWFTLPVVKRHLQALVEEIQTMVNRMEAGLYDKMDYEKVRELSKKTEAKLEELTEEKKNLAKEKKVLKLQTKALKGKVQSLEARVEELKEVIESKVPNYLEIYLNRTNGVLDEESIPIVEVSQ
;
A
#
# COMPACT_ATOMS: atom_id res chain seq x y z
N MET A 1 17.85 3.12 28.00
CA MET A 1 18.22 3.91 26.81
C MET A 1 19.21 3.03 26.12
N ASP A 2 18.74 2.13 25.27
CA ASP A 2 19.55 1.04 24.75
C ASP A 2 19.36 1.02 23.24
N CYS A 3 20.30 1.66 22.55
CA CYS A 3 20.37 1.64 21.09
C CYS A 3 21.06 0.34 20.66
N GLU A 4 20.28 -0.65 20.27
CA GLU A 4 20.77 -1.82 19.54
C GLU A 4 21.35 -1.37 18.19
N MET A 5 22.68 -1.41 18.10
CA MET A 5 23.42 -1.28 16.85
C MET A 5 23.17 -2.54 16.01
N HIS A 6 22.24 -2.47 15.04
CA HIS A 6 22.16 -3.45 13.97
C HIS A 6 23.39 -3.30 13.06
N ALA A 7 24.43 -4.07 13.35
CA ALA A 7 25.52 -4.30 12.42
C ALA A 7 24.95 -5.02 11.19
N ILE A 8 24.93 -4.30 10.07
CA ILE A 8 24.63 -4.85 8.76
C ILE A 8 25.70 -5.92 8.49
N HIS A 9 25.30 -7.19 8.55
CA HIS A 9 26.12 -8.30 8.06
C HIS A 9 26.27 -8.13 6.54
N VAL A 10 27.26 -7.36 6.13
CA VAL A 10 27.74 -7.34 4.75
C VAL A 10 28.31 -8.73 4.50
N ASP A 11 27.66 -9.48 3.62
CA ASP A 11 28.03 -10.86 3.29
C ASP A 11 29.48 -10.88 2.76
N SER A 12 30.44 -11.23 3.62
CA SER A 12 31.88 -11.25 3.32
C SER A 12 32.21 -12.08 2.08
N LYS A 13 31.34 -13.05 1.73
CA LYS A 13 31.50 -13.92 0.58
C LYS A 13 31.34 -13.15 -0.75
N GLY A 14 30.36 -12.26 -0.82
CA GLY A 14 30.11 -11.42 -2.00
C GLY A 14 31.17 -10.33 -2.21
N VAL A 15 31.77 -9.83 -1.11
CA VAL A 15 32.88 -8.86 -1.18
C VAL A 15 34.15 -9.56 -1.69
N TYR A 16 34.46 -10.75 -1.20
CA TYR A 16 35.65 -11.51 -1.62
C TYR A 16 35.56 -11.98 -3.08
N GLU A 17 34.36 -12.40 -3.54
CA GLU A 17 34.14 -12.76 -4.94
C GLU A 17 34.21 -11.54 -5.87
N ARG A 18 33.70 -10.38 -5.44
CA ARG A 18 33.81 -9.13 -6.20
C ARG A 18 35.28 -8.67 -6.32
N SER A 19 36.06 -8.74 -5.24
CA SER A 19 37.50 -8.43 -5.25
C SER A 19 38.31 -9.39 -6.14
N ARG A 20 37.99 -10.69 -6.14
CA ARG A 20 38.67 -11.68 -7.00
C ARG A 20 38.32 -11.52 -8.49
N VAL A 21 37.08 -11.10 -8.79
CA VAL A 21 36.68 -10.75 -10.16
C VAL A 21 37.32 -9.45 -10.60
N GLU A 22 37.38 -8.43 -9.73
CA GLU A 22 38.06 -7.16 -9.98
C GLU A 22 39.57 -7.34 -10.18
N GLU A 23 40.23 -8.20 -9.40
CA GLU A 23 41.66 -8.51 -9.52
C GLU A 23 41.98 -9.25 -10.82
N LYS A 24 41.18 -10.26 -11.20
CA LYS A 24 41.30 -10.93 -12.50
C LYS A 24 40.95 -10.03 -13.69
N MET A 25 40.00 -9.12 -13.49
CA MET A 25 39.67 -8.11 -14.50
C MET A 25 40.76 -7.05 -14.64
N ALA A 26 41.50 -6.71 -13.57
CA ALA A 26 42.60 -5.75 -13.61
C ALA A 26 43.82 -6.30 -14.36
N GLU A 27 44.10 -7.61 -14.27
CA GLU A 27 45.18 -8.25 -15.03
C GLU A 27 44.88 -8.45 -16.53
N THR A 28 43.60 -8.43 -16.92
CA THR A 28 43.19 -8.76 -18.30
C THR A 28 42.53 -7.59 -19.06
N ASN A 29 42.03 -6.56 -18.38
CA ASN A 29 41.36 -5.43 -19.03
C ASN A 29 42.32 -4.26 -19.19
N ARG A 30 42.69 -4.01 -20.43
CA ARG A 30 43.37 -2.79 -20.83
C ARG A 30 42.42 -1.60 -20.67
N TYR A 31 42.93 -0.49 -20.15
CA TYR A 31 42.13 0.71 -19.97
C TYR A 31 42.08 1.55 -21.25
N VAL A 32 40.94 2.21 -21.49
CA VAL A 32 40.77 3.15 -22.62
C VAL A 32 41.89 4.19 -22.67
N CYS A 33 42.31 4.70 -21.51
CA CYS A 33 43.39 5.68 -21.42
C CYS A 33 44.72 5.13 -21.96
N THR A 34 45.04 3.87 -21.66
CA THR A 34 46.26 3.20 -22.17
C THR A 34 46.22 3.04 -23.70
N VAL A 35 45.07 2.69 -24.26
CA VAL A 35 44.91 2.56 -25.72
C VAL A 35 45.01 3.94 -26.41
N LEU A 36 44.47 4.99 -25.79
CA LEU A 36 44.60 6.36 -26.28
C LEU A 36 46.05 6.88 -26.24
N GLU A 37 46.83 6.51 -25.23
CA GLU A 37 48.26 6.82 -25.18
C GLU A 37 49.02 6.15 -26.33
N GLU A 38 48.66 4.93 -26.70
CA GLU A 38 49.27 4.23 -27.84
C GLU A 38 48.83 4.79 -29.19
N VAL A 39 47.58 5.26 -29.32
CA VAL A 39 47.13 6.03 -30.49
C VAL A 39 47.99 7.29 -30.62
N ARG A 40 48.21 8.02 -29.52
CA ARG A 40 49.03 9.24 -29.49
C ARG A 40 50.48 8.94 -29.86
N GLY A 41 51.07 7.87 -29.32
CA GLY A 41 52.43 7.43 -29.65
C GLY A 41 52.58 6.98 -31.10
N SER A 42 51.53 6.39 -31.69
CA SER A 42 51.51 5.96 -33.09
C SER A 42 51.39 7.13 -34.07
N LEU A 43 50.58 8.15 -33.72
CA LEU A 43 50.51 9.41 -34.47
C LEU A 43 51.85 10.17 -34.43
N GLY A 44 52.58 10.12 -33.31
CA GLY A 44 53.91 10.74 -33.19
C GLY A 44 54.99 10.11 -34.08
N ARG A 45 54.74 8.92 -34.65
CA ARG A 45 55.66 8.18 -35.55
C ARG A 45 55.24 8.21 -37.02
N LEU A 46 54.28 9.07 -37.35
CA LEU A 46 53.69 9.16 -38.69
C LEU A 46 54.61 9.93 -39.65
N ASN A 47 55.22 9.21 -40.60
CA ASN A 47 55.93 9.74 -41.77
C ASN A 47 55.31 9.13 -43.04
N TRP A 48 55.54 9.72 -44.22
CA TRP A 48 54.94 9.24 -45.49
C TRP A 48 55.23 7.74 -45.77
N PHE A 49 56.41 7.25 -45.41
CA PHE A 49 56.81 5.85 -45.54
C PHE A 49 56.12 4.91 -44.52
N THR A 50 55.80 5.39 -43.33
CA THR A 50 55.17 4.58 -42.25
C THR A 50 53.65 4.66 -42.26
N LEU A 51 53.09 5.59 -43.04
CA LEU A 51 51.65 5.87 -43.16
C LEU A 51 50.77 4.62 -43.37
N PRO A 52 51.08 3.66 -44.27
CA PRO A 52 50.24 2.48 -44.44
C PRO A 52 50.27 1.53 -43.23
N VAL A 53 51.40 1.43 -42.52
CA VAL A 53 51.53 0.58 -41.33
C VAL A 53 50.85 1.23 -40.13
N VAL A 54 51.10 2.52 -39.92
CA VAL A 54 50.49 3.31 -38.85
C VAL A 54 48.98 3.38 -39.03
N LYS A 55 48.47 3.50 -40.26
CA LYS A 55 47.03 3.47 -40.55
C LYS A 55 46.36 2.18 -40.06
N ARG A 56 46.94 1.00 -40.35
CA ARG A 56 46.37 -0.28 -39.89
C ARG A 56 46.40 -0.39 -38.37
N HIS A 57 47.49 0.02 -37.74
CA HIS A 57 47.62 -0.03 -36.30
C HIS A 57 46.65 0.94 -35.59
N LEU A 58 46.50 2.17 -36.09
CA LEU A 58 45.52 3.12 -35.60
C LEU A 58 44.08 2.61 -35.78
N GLN A 59 43.78 1.96 -36.90
CA GLN A 59 42.47 1.37 -37.10
C GLN A 59 42.15 0.31 -36.03
N ALA A 60 43.10 -0.59 -35.73
CA ALA A 60 42.93 -1.58 -34.68
C ALA A 60 42.74 -0.94 -33.29
N LEU A 61 43.51 0.10 -32.96
CA LEU A 61 43.37 0.83 -31.68
C LEU A 61 42.03 1.58 -31.57
N VAL A 62 41.51 2.10 -32.68
CA VAL A 62 40.19 2.76 -32.73
C VAL A 62 39.07 1.75 -32.49
N GLU A 63 39.14 0.58 -33.13
CA GLU A 63 38.19 -0.52 -32.90
C GLU A 63 38.23 -0.99 -31.43
N GLU A 64 39.42 -1.07 -30.84
CA GLU A 64 39.59 -1.40 -29.42
C GLU A 64 38.96 -0.32 -28.51
N ILE A 65 39.19 0.97 -28.77
CA ILE A 65 38.55 2.06 -28.03
C ILE A 65 37.02 1.98 -28.13
N GLN A 66 36.50 1.78 -29.33
CA GLN A 66 35.06 1.72 -29.57
C GLN A 66 34.42 0.55 -28.79
N THR A 67 35.03 -0.63 -28.83
CA THR A 67 34.51 -1.79 -28.08
C THR A 67 34.57 -1.58 -26.56
N MET A 68 35.62 -0.95 -26.04
CA MET A 68 35.72 -0.63 -24.61
C MET A 68 34.69 0.42 -24.17
N VAL A 69 34.52 1.50 -24.95
CA VAL A 69 33.54 2.55 -24.63
C VAL A 69 32.12 1.99 -24.68
N ASN A 70 31.77 1.18 -25.69
CA ASN A 70 30.45 0.53 -25.75
C ASN A 70 30.19 -0.35 -24.52
N ARG A 71 31.21 -1.07 -24.02
CA ARG A 71 31.10 -1.87 -22.78
C ARG A 71 30.92 -0.97 -21.55
N MET A 72 31.61 0.16 -21.49
CA MET A 72 31.45 1.12 -20.40
C MET A 72 30.06 1.74 -20.38
N GLU A 73 29.55 2.16 -21.54
CA GLU A 73 28.20 2.71 -21.68
C GLU A 73 27.15 1.69 -21.27
N ALA A 74 27.23 0.45 -21.76
CA ALA A 74 26.34 -0.63 -21.35
C ALA A 74 26.38 -0.85 -19.81
N GLY A 75 27.58 -0.87 -19.22
CA GLY A 75 27.73 -1.01 -17.77
C GLY A 75 27.15 0.16 -16.96
N LEU A 76 27.13 1.38 -17.52
CA LEU A 76 26.46 2.52 -16.90
C LEU A 76 24.94 2.39 -16.98
N TYR A 77 24.40 1.96 -18.13
CA TYR A 77 22.96 1.69 -18.27
C TYR A 77 22.49 0.61 -17.30
N ASP A 78 23.23 -0.50 -17.20
CA ASP A 78 22.90 -1.59 -16.27
C ASP A 78 22.88 -1.12 -14.81
N LYS A 79 23.86 -0.30 -14.40
CA LYS A 79 23.89 0.28 -13.05
C LYS A 79 22.70 1.20 -12.79
N MET A 80 22.38 2.07 -13.74
CA MET A 80 21.25 2.99 -13.64
C MET A 80 19.92 2.22 -13.52
N ASP A 81 19.75 1.16 -14.30
CA ASP A 81 18.55 0.35 -14.24
C ASP A 81 18.47 -0.48 -12.95
N TYR A 82 19.60 -0.98 -12.45
CA TYR A 82 19.65 -1.59 -11.13
C TYR A 82 19.24 -0.62 -10.01
N GLU A 83 19.73 0.63 -10.04
CA GLU A 83 19.36 1.66 -9.07
C GLU A 83 17.86 1.98 -9.12
N LYS A 84 17.30 2.17 -10.33
CA LYS A 84 15.86 2.37 -10.52
C LYS A 84 15.05 1.21 -9.94
N VAL A 85 15.42 -0.03 -10.26
CA VAL A 85 14.72 -1.22 -9.76
C VAL A 85 14.82 -1.31 -8.24
N ARG A 86 15.99 -1.00 -7.68
CA ARG A 86 16.20 -0.99 -6.22
C ARG A 86 15.33 0.05 -5.53
N GLU A 87 15.21 1.25 -6.08
CA GLU A 87 14.32 2.28 -5.53
C GLU A 87 12.85 1.88 -5.63
N LEU A 88 12.44 1.28 -6.75
CA LEU A 88 11.09 0.76 -6.92
C LEU A 88 10.79 -0.35 -5.90
N SER A 89 11.72 -1.28 -5.67
CA SER A 89 11.58 -2.34 -4.65
C SER A 89 11.30 -1.75 -3.27
N LYS A 90 12.12 -0.78 -2.84
CA LYS A 90 11.92 -0.10 -1.55
C LYS A 90 10.56 0.58 -1.44
N LYS A 91 10.14 1.29 -2.50
CA LYS A 91 8.82 1.95 -2.55
C LYS A 91 7.69 0.93 -2.49
N THR A 92 7.82 -0.21 -3.17
CA THR A 92 6.79 -1.27 -3.16
C THR A 92 6.73 -1.99 -1.81
N GLU A 93 7.87 -2.21 -1.17
CA GLU A 93 7.95 -2.81 0.18
C GLU A 93 7.26 -1.91 1.21
N ALA A 94 7.57 -0.61 1.22
CA ALA A 94 6.92 0.34 2.12
C ALA A 94 5.40 0.40 1.93
N LYS A 95 4.92 0.41 0.67
CA LYS A 95 3.48 0.35 0.37
C LYS A 95 2.83 -0.97 0.82
N LEU A 96 3.57 -2.08 0.74
CA LEU A 96 3.07 -3.38 1.16
C LEU A 96 2.91 -3.41 2.68
N GLU A 97 3.88 -2.89 3.42
CA GLU A 97 3.78 -2.75 4.88
C GLU A 97 2.56 -1.90 5.27
N GLU A 98 2.40 -0.71 4.70
CA GLU A 98 1.26 0.18 4.93
C GLU A 98 -0.08 -0.54 4.68
N LEU A 99 -0.24 -1.18 3.51
CA LEU A 99 -1.44 -1.93 3.17
C LEU A 99 -1.70 -3.12 4.12
N THR A 100 -0.65 -3.76 4.63
CA THR A 100 -0.82 -4.85 5.60
C THR A 100 -1.29 -4.35 6.96
N GLU A 101 -0.84 -3.17 7.39
CA GLU A 101 -1.31 -2.53 8.62
C GLU A 101 -2.76 -2.07 8.49
N GLU A 102 -3.11 -1.41 7.39
CA GLU A 102 -4.50 -1.03 7.08
C GLU A 102 -5.42 -2.25 7.09
N LYS A 103 -5.01 -3.35 6.45
CA LYS A 103 -5.78 -4.60 6.43
C LYS A 103 -5.98 -5.18 7.84
N LYS A 104 -4.97 -5.10 8.71
CA LYS A 104 -5.09 -5.53 10.12
C LYS A 104 -6.06 -4.64 10.89
N ASN A 105 -6.01 -3.33 10.68
CA ASN A 105 -6.91 -2.38 11.34
C ASN A 105 -8.37 -2.57 10.88
N LEU A 106 -8.60 -2.66 9.57
CA LEU A 106 -9.93 -2.96 9.02
C LEU A 106 -10.48 -4.31 9.51
N ALA A 107 -9.62 -5.32 9.69
CA ALA A 107 -10.04 -6.60 10.26
C ALA A 107 -10.48 -6.48 11.72
N LYS A 108 -9.85 -5.61 12.52
CA LYS A 108 -10.27 -5.32 13.90
C LYS A 108 -11.60 -4.57 13.91
N GLU A 109 -11.73 -3.52 13.11
CA GLU A 109 -12.99 -2.75 12.98
C GLU A 109 -14.15 -3.63 12.54
N LYS A 110 -13.94 -4.50 11.55
CA LYS A 110 -14.95 -5.47 11.10
C LYS A 110 -15.43 -6.39 12.22
N LYS A 111 -14.53 -6.82 13.12
CA LYS A 111 -14.91 -7.64 14.29
C LYS A 111 -15.75 -6.83 15.28
N VAL A 112 -15.37 -5.58 15.55
CA VAL A 112 -16.12 -4.68 16.45
C VAL A 112 -17.51 -4.42 15.89
N LEU A 113 -17.62 -4.03 14.62
CA LEU A 113 -18.90 -3.80 13.95
C LEU A 113 -19.78 -5.05 14.00
N LYS A 114 -19.23 -6.24 13.73
CA LYS A 114 -19.99 -7.50 13.81
C LYS A 114 -20.56 -7.77 15.21
N LEU A 115 -19.83 -7.43 16.27
CA LEU A 115 -20.32 -7.54 17.66
C LEU A 115 -21.42 -6.52 17.94
N GLN A 116 -21.24 -5.26 17.52
CA GLN A 116 -22.26 -4.22 17.67
C GLN A 116 -23.55 -4.59 16.93
N THR A 117 -23.47 -5.12 15.71
CA THR A 117 -24.65 -5.57 14.94
C THR A 117 -25.40 -6.69 15.68
N LYS A 118 -24.68 -7.66 16.27
CA LYS A 118 -25.32 -8.72 17.08
C LYS A 118 -26.03 -8.16 18.31
N ALA A 119 -25.38 -7.22 19.02
CA ALA A 119 -25.96 -6.60 20.21
C ALA A 119 -27.22 -5.77 19.87
N LEU A 120 -27.17 -4.97 18.80
CA LEU A 120 -28.32 -4.21 18.32
C LEU A 120 -29.46 -5.14 17.87
N LYS A 121 -29.15 -6.23 17.15
CA LYS A 121 -30.16 -7.23 16.76
C LYS A 121 -30.88 -7.82 17.98
N GLY A 122 -30.15 -8.14 19.05
CA GLY A 122 -30.75 -8.62 20.29
C GLY A 122 -31.65 -7.58 20.97
N LYS A 123 -31.24 -6.30 20.97
CA LYS A 123 -32.07 -5.20 21.49
C LYS A 123 -33.35 -5.02 20.68
N VAL A 124 -33.28 -5.10 19.35
CA VAL A 124 -34.45 -5.02 18.46
C VAL A 124 -35.43 -6.15 18.77
N GLN A 125 -34.97 -7.39 18.85
CA GLN A 125 -35.82 -8.54 19.18
C GLN A 125 -36.50 -8.40 20.56
N SER A 126 -35.77 -7.88 21.55
CA SER A 126 -36.33 -7.63 22.88
C SER A 126 -37.40 -6.52 22.86
N LEU A 127 -37.20 -5.46 22.07
CA LEU A 127 -38.19 -4.40 21.91
C LEU A 127 -39.42 -4.88 21.15
N GLU A 128 -39.24 -5.67 20.08
CA GLU A 128 -40.34 -6.31 19.34
C GLU A 128 -41.21 -7.17 20.27
N ALA A 129 -40.60 -8.00 21.12
CA ALA A 129 -41.33 -8.80 22.09
C ALA A 129 -42.14 -7.95 23.09
N ARG A 130 -41.56 -6.85 23.59
CA ARG A 130 -42.26 -5.93 24.51
C ARG A 130 -43.41 -5.18 23.84
N VAL A 131 -43.26 -4.84 22.55
CA VAL A 131 -44.34 -4.22 21.78
C VAL A 131 -45.50 -5.19 21.61
N GLU A 132 -45.23 -6.46 21.33
CA GLU A 132 -46.29 -7.48 21.21
C GLU A 132 -46.99 -7.72 22.55
N GLU A 133 -46.25 -7.84 23.65
CA GLU A 133 -46.83 -7.96 24.99
C GLU A 133 -47.72 -6.76 25.36
N LEU A 134 -47.26 -5.54 25.06
CA LEU A 134 -48.07 -4.33 25.27
C LEU A 134 -49.34 -4.32 24.41
N LYS A 135 -49.25 -4.83 23.18
CA LYS A 135 -50.40 -4.94 22.28
C LYS A 135 -51.45 -5.91 22.83
N GLU A 136 -51.04 -7.08 23.33
CA GLU A 136 -51.94 -8.03 24.00
C GLU A 136 -52.59 -7.42 25.27
N VAL A 137 -51.83 -6.66 26.07
CA VAL A 137 -52.36 -5.97 27.24
C VAL A 137 -53.39 -4.90 26.86
N ILE A 138 -53.14 -4.15 25.79
CA ILE A 138 -54.08 -3.16 25.26
C ILE A 138 -55.35 -3.87 24.77
N GLU A 139 -55.21 -4.90 23.93
CA GLU A 139 -56.35 -5.64 23.38
C GLU A 139 -57.21 -6.31 24.46
N SER A 140 -56.62 -6.79 25.55
CA SER A 140 -57.35 -7.42 26.66
C SER A 140 -57.97 -6.41 27.64
N LYS A 141 -57.28 -5.30 27.96
CA LYS A 141 -57.74 -4.36 28.99
C LYS A 141 -58.61 -3.22 28.46
N VAL A 142 -58.37 -2.74 27.24
CA VAL A 142 -59.12 -1.61 26.67
C VAL A 142 -60.62 -1.90 26.56
N PRO A 143 -61.08 -3.08 26.09
CA PRO A 143 -62.50 -3.40 26.05
C PRO A 143 -63.15 -3.37 27.43
N ASN A 144 -62.46 -3.95 28.43
CA ASN A 144 -62.93 -3.99 29.81
C ASN A 144 -63.04 -2.57 30.42
N TYR A 145 -62.06 -1.70 30.17
CA TYR A 145 -62.16 -0.30 30.60
C TYR A 145 -63.29 0.44 29.90
N LEU A 146 -63.49 0.24 28.60
CA LEU A 146 -64.61 0.81 27.84
C LEU A 146 -65.95 0.35 28.40
N GLU A 147 -66.08 -0.92 28.75
CA GLU A 147 -67.29 -1.49 29.34
C GLU A 147 -67.58 -0.90 30.72
N ILE A 148 -66.57 -0.77 31.58
CA ILE A 148 -66.69 -0.10 32.90
C ILE A 148 -67.08 1.37 32.74
N TYR A 149 -66.47 2.10 31.80
CA TYR A 149 -66.79 3.51 31.57
C TYR A 149 -68.21 3.69 31.02
N LEU A 150 -68.61 2.89 30.03
CA LEU A 150 -69.95 2.94 29.46
C LEU A 150 -71.04 2.54 30.47
N ASN A 151 -70.79 1.52 31.29
CA ASN A 151 -71.72 1.13 32.37
C ASN A 151 -71.84 2.21 33.45
N ARG A 152 -70.76 2.96 33.72
CA ARG A 152 -70.79 4.09 34.67
C ARG A 152 -71.51 5.31 34.12
N THR A 153 -71.40 5.59 32.82
CA THR A 153 -72.17 6.68 32.19
C THR A 153 -73.63 6.30 32.00
N ASN A 154 -73.93 5.04 31.68
CA ASN A 154 -75.31 4.56 31.56
C ASN A 154 -76.04 4.46 32.91
N GLY A 155 -75.29 4.33 34.03
CA GLY A 155 -75.84 4.41 35.39
C GLY A 155 -75.87 5.82 36.00
N VAL A 156 -75.39 6.84 35.28
CA VAL A 156 -75.45 8.26 35.69
C VAL A 156 -76.39 9.06 34.78
N LEU A 157 -76.92 8.45 33.73
CA LEU A 157 -78.01 9.00 32.93
C LEU A 157 -79.35 8.39 33.39
N ASP A 158 -79.68 8.55 34.66
CA ASP A 158 -81.08 8.77 34.99
C ASP A 158 -81.43 10.15 34.40
N GLU A 159 -82.55 10.18 33.70
CA GLU A 159 -83.08 11.30 32.93
C GLU A 159 -83.23 12.58 33.78
N GLU A 160 -82.20 13.40 33.91
CA GLU A 160 -82.39 14.81 34.24
C GLU A 160 -81.16 15.65 33.88
N SER A 161 -81.40 16.72 33.14
CA SER A 161 -80.50 17.86 32.86
C SER A 161 -79.32 17.66 31.87
N ILE A 162 -79.64 17.62 30.57
CA ILE A 162 -78.76 18.19 29.53
C ILE A 162 -79.12 19.68 29.37
N PRO A 163 -78.26 20.65 29.74
CA PRO A 163 -78.47 22.02 29.33
C PRO A 163 -78.18 22.12 27.83
N ILE A 164 -79.21 22.46 27.07
CA ILE A 164 -79.08 22.91 25.68
C ILE A 164 -78.25 24.19 25.73
N VAL A 165 -76.99 24.11 25.31
CA VAL A 165 -76.21 25.30 24.98
C VAL A 165 -76.67 25.75 23.60
N GLU A 166 -77.55 26.75 23.58
CA GLU A 166 -77.86 27.51 22.36
C GLU A 166 -76.56 28.10 21.81
N VAL A 167 -76.19 27.69 20.61
CA VAL A 167 -75.21 28.40 19.79
C VAL A 167 -75.99 29.48 19.04
N SER A 168 -75.87 30.74 19.47
CA SER A 168 -76.37 31.89 18.71
C SER A 168 -75.67 31.97 17.35
N GLN A 169 -76.47 32.23 16.32
CA GLN A 169 -76.05 32.50 14.94
C GLN A 169 -75.22 33.78 14.81
#